data_AF-A0A2R6MD86-F1
#
_entry.id   AF-A0A2R6MD86-F1
#
_cell.length_a   1.000
_cell.length_b   1.000
_cell.length_c   1.000
_cell.angle_alpha   90.00
_cell.angle_beta   90.00
_cell.angle_gamma   90.00
#
_symmetry.space_group_name_H-M   'P 1'
#
loop_
_entity.id
_entity.type
_entity.pdbx_description
1 polymer ?
#
loop_
_entity_poly.entity_id
_entity_poly.type
_entity_poly.pdbx_seq_one_letter_code
_entity_poly.pdbx_strand_id
1 'polypeptide(L)'
;EAKLLFDADKLDATGAVGLIRLACIVGERSGRTGGQYAIIDNTSTLNVDHTELPDIDLLREWARERLDALYTDSGRRLGESRWEFMQSFFAQFVSETDASIGE
;
A
#
# COMPACT_ATOMS: atom_id res chain seq x y z
N GLU A 1 -24.41 -11.98 -8.23
CA GLU A 1 -24.07 -10.58 -8.56
C GLU A 1 -23.35 -9.86 -7.42
N ALA A 2 -23.93 -9.78 -6.22
CA ALA A 2 -23.32 -9.06 -5.07
C ALA A 2 -21.85 -9.45 -4.76
N LYS A 3 -21.52 -10.75 -4.78
CA LYS A 3 -20.12 -11.21 -4.57
C LYS A 3 -19.15 -10.73 -5.66
N LEU A 4 -19.60 -10.65 -6.91
CA LEU A 4 -18.76 -10.18 -8.02
C LEU A 4 -18.50 -8.67 -7.91
N LEU A 5 -19.53 -7.89 -7.57
CA LEU A 5 -19.39 -6.46 -7.33
C LEU A 5 -18.50 -6.18 -6.12
N PHE A 6 -18.65 -6.96 -5.05
CA PHE A 6 -17.79 -6.89 -3.88
C PHE A 6 -16.32 -7.18 -4.21
N ASP A 7 -16.06 -8.27 -4.94
CA ASP A 7 -14.68 -8.60 -5.34
C ASP A 7 -14.08 -7.50 -6.24
N ALA A 8 -14.87 -6.94 -7.15
CA ALA A 8 -14.43 -5.84 -8.01
C ALA A 8 -14.00 -4.59 -7.20
N ASP A 9 -14.76 -4.21 -6.18
CA ASP A 9 -14.41 -3.12 -5.24
C ASP A 9 -13.08 -3.40 -4.53
N LYS A 10 -12.89 -4.62 -4.03
CA LYS A 10 -11.65 -5.00 -3.33
C LYS A 10 -10.45 -5.02 -4.26
N LEU A 11 -10.62 -5.56 -5.46
CA LEU A 11 -9.56 -5.59 -6.45
C LEU A 11 -9.14 -4.18 -6.85
N ASP A 12 -10.05 -3.22 -6.97
CA ASP A 12 -9.73 -1.82 -7.32
C ASP A 12 -8.80 -1.12 -6.31
N ALA A 13 -8.71 -1.65 -5.08
CA ALA A 13 -7.77 -1.19 -4.06
C ALA A 13 -6.40 -1.90 -4.10
N THR A 14 -6.11 -2.71 -5.13
CA THR A 14 -4.89 -3.55 -5.22
C THR A 14 -4.20 -3.42 -6.57
N GLY A 15 -2.94 -3.90 -6.66
CA GLY A 15 -2.10 -3.74 -7.86
C GLY A 15 -1.63 -2.30 -8.05
N ALA A 16 -1.18 -1.96 -9.26
CA ALA A 16 -0.66 -0.63 -9.58
C ALA A 16 -1.65 0.51 -9.31
N VAL A 17 -2.91 0.34 -9.73
CA VAL A 17 -3.98 1.33 -9.49
C VAL A 17 -4.25 1.49 -8.00
N GLY A 18 -4.28 0.37 -7.27
CA GLY A 18 -4.45 0.35 -5.82
C GLY A 18 -3.36 1.15 -5.10
N LEU A 19 -2.09 0.91 -5.43
CA LEU A 19 -0.95 1.62 -4.82
C LEU A 19 -1.10 3.14 -4.91
N ILE A 20 -1.38 3.67 -6.11
CA ILE A 20 -1.57 5.11 -6.30
C ILE A 20 -2.73 5.63 -5.46
N ARG A 21 -3.88 4.93 -5.48
CA ARG A 21 -5.05 5.37 -4.72
C ARG A 21 -4.80 5.34 -3.21
N LEU A 22 -4.15 4.30 -2.70
CA LEU A 22 -3.85 4.17 -1.29
C LEU A 22 -2.85 5.25 -0.82
N ALA A 23 -1.83 5.56 -1.63
CA ALA A 23 -0.91 6.66 -1.35
C ALA A 23 -1.62 8.03 -1.32
N CYS A 24 -2.55 8.29 -2.26
CA CYS A 24 -3.38 9.49 -2.22
C CYS A 24 -4.25 9.59 -0.95
N ILE A 25 -4.82 8.46 -0.50
CA ILE A 25 -5.61 8.41 0.74
C ILE A 25 -4.74 8.74 1.96
N VAL A 26 -3.53 8.20 2.04
CA VAL A 26 -2.57 8.53 3.10
C VAL A 26 -2.26 10.03 3.08
N GLY A 27 -1.93 10.59 1.91
CA GLY A 27 -1.66 12.03 1.76
C GLY A 27 -2.84 12.91 2.19
N GLU A 28 -4.07 12.56 1.79
CA GLU A 28 -5.28 13.27 2.19
C GLU A 28 -5.50 13.22 3.72
N ARG A 29 -5.28 12.04 4.34
CA ARG A 29 -5.40 11.88 5.80
C ARG A 29 -4.35 12.68 6.57
N SER A 30 -3.12 12.73 6.07
CA SER A 30 -2.07 13.58 6.63
C SER A 30 -2.50 15.06 6.61
N GLY A 31 -2.97 15.54 5.45
CA GLY A 31 -3.46 16.92 5.31
C GLY A 31 -4.61 17.27 6.25
N ARG A 32 -5.57 16.36 6.46
CA ARG A 32 -6.70 16.57 7.38
C ARG A 32 -6.29 16.60 8.86
N THR A 33 -5.28 15.82 9.23
CA THR A 33 -4.83 15.71 10.63
C THR A 33 -3.88 16.84 11.03
N GLY A 34 -3.39 17.62 10.06
CA GLY A 34 -2.39 18.68 10.30
C GLY A 34 -1.00 18.13 10.64
N GLY A 35 -0.75 16.85 10.32
CA GLY A 35 0.47 16.11 10.62
C GLY A 35 0.59 14.87 9.73
N GLN A 36 1.69 14.12 9.83
CA GLN A 36 1.87 12.91 9.02
C GLN A 36 0.98 11.78 9.57
N TYR A 37 0.10 11.24 8.73
CA TYR A 37 -0.70 10.04 9.04
C TYR A 37 0.13 8.75 8.89
N ALA A 38 0.99 8.72 7.88
CA ALA A 38 2.01 7.71 7.65
C ALA A 38 3.16 8.34 6.84
N ILE A 39 4.32 7.70 6.88
CA ILE A 39 5.53 8.15 6.18
C ILE A 39 5.79 7.21 5.02
N ILE A 40 5.60 7.70 3.81
CA ILE A 40 5.85 6.96 2.58
C ILE A 40 6.96 7.70 1.83
N ASP A 41 8.18 7.65 2.37
CA ASP A 41 9.34 8.35 1.81
C ASP A 41 10.66 7.76 2.35
N ASN A 42 11.78 8.31 1.90
CA ASN A 42 13.11 8.01 2.41
C ASN A 42 13.26 8.49 3.86
N THR A 43 13.36 7.53 4.78
CA THR A 43 13.50 7.74 6.23
C THR A 43 14.73 8.56 6.61
N SER A 44 15.81 8.51 5.82
CA SER A 44 17.04 9.28 6.08
C SER A 44 16.92 10.78 5.81
N THR A 45 15.91 11.20 5.04
CA THR A 45 15.66 12.63 4.76
C THR A 45 14.85 13.31 5.86
N LEU A 46 14.34 12.54 6.82
CA LEU A 46 13.41 13.03 7.82
C LEU A 46 14.12 13.12 9.18
N ASN A 47 14.20 14.35 9.70
CA ASN A 47 14.91 14.72 10.94
C ASN A 47 14.04 14.59 12.20
N VAL A 48 13.07 13.68 12.23
CA VAL A 48 12.11 13.53 13.35
C VAL A 48 12.22 12.13 13.95
N ASP A 49 11.91 12.00 15.23
CA ASP A 49 11.87 10.70 15.92
C ASP A 49 10.59 9.95 15.44
N HIS A 50 10.77 9.04 14.48
CA HIS A 50 9.69 8.47 13.65
C HIS A 50 9.13 7.13 14.13
N THR A 51 9.58 6.61 15.27
CA THR A 51 9.29 5.22 15.69
C THR A 51 7.80 4.93 15.90
N GLU A 52 6.93 5.95 15.97
CA GLU A 52 5.50 5.79 16.24
C GLU A 52 4.57 5.89 15.01
N LEU A 53 5.06 6.34 13.84
CA LEU A 53 4.21 6.51 12.65
C LEU A 53 4.30 5.32 11.69
N PRO A 54 3.17 4.85 11.10
CA PRO A 54 3.21 3.79 10.10
C PRO A 54 4.02 4.20 8.86
N ASP A 55 4.64 3.22 8.20
CA ASP A 55 5.42 3.40 6.97
C ASP A 55 4.69 2.84 5.74
N ILE A 56 5.43 2.53 4.67
CA ILE A 56 4.91 1.92 3.44
C ILE A 56 4.20 0.57 3.69
N ASP A 57 4.53 -0.17 4.75
CA ASP A 57 3.89 -1.45 5.06
C ASP A 57 2.40 -1.28 5.42
N LEU A 58 1.97 -0.08 5.83
CA LEU A 58 0.55 0.23 5.96
C LEU A 58 -0.23 -0.02 4.65
N LEU A 59 0.34 0.34 3.51
CA LEU A 59 -0.29 0.11 2.21
C LEU A 59 -0.33 -1.39 1.87
N ARG A 60 0.72 -2.12 2.26
CA ARG A 60 0.82 -3.56 2.09
C ARG A 60 -0.26 -4.28 2.89
N GLU A 61 -0.44 -3.90 4.16
CA GLU A 61 -1.47 -4.45 5.05
C GLU A 61 -2.87 -4.20 4.51
N TRP A 62 -3.19 -2.95 4.15
CA TRP A 62 -4.51 -2.60 3.60
C TRP A 62 -4.85 -3.38 2.33
N ALA A 63 -3.89 -3.55 1.42
CA ALA A 63 -4.11 -4.34 0.22
C ALA A 63 -4.28 -5.82 0.55
N ARG A 64 -3.49 -6.37 1.49
CA ARG A 64 -3.60 -7.77 1.91
C ARG A 64 -4.98 -8.07 2.49
N GLU A 65 -5.47 -7.23 3.40
CA GLU A 65 -6.82 -7.34 3.96
C GLU A 65 -7.90 -7.38 2.87
N ARG A 66 -7.73 -6.64 1.77
CA ARG A 66 -8.72 -6.60 0.68
C ARG A 66 -8.69 -7.87 -0.15
N LEU A 67 -7.51 -8.42 -0.38
CA LEU A 67 -7.34 -9.68 -1.09
C LEU A 67 -7.88 -10.86 -0.27
N ASP A 68 -7.66 -10.88 1.04
CA ASP A 68 -8.15 -11.93 1.93
C ASP A 68 -9.69 -11.95 2.04
N ALA A 69 -10.35 -10.85 1.69
CA ALA A 69 -11.81 -10.74 1.67
C ALA A 69 -12.48 -11.24 0.37
N LEU A 70 -11.72 -11.66 -0.65
CA LEU A 70 -12.26 -12.05 -1.96
C LEU A 70 -13.08 -13.35 -1.90
N TYR A 71 -14.28 -13.33 -2.47
CA TYR A 71 -15.22 -14.45 -2.44
C TYR A 71 -15.04 -15.44 -3.58
N THR A 72 -14.79 -14.95 -4.80
CA THR A 72 -14.83 -15.78 -6.01
C THR A 72 -13.45 -16.30 -6.40
N ASP A 73 -13.40 -17.45 -7.06
CA ASP A 73 -12.13 -18.02 -7.55
C ASP A 73 -11.47 -17.14 -8.61
N SER A 74 -12.27 -16.53 -9.48
CA SER A 74 -11.77 -15.56 -10.47
C SER A 74 -11.22 -14.30 -9.78
N GLY A 75 -11.90 -13.82 -8.74
CA GLY A 75 -11.43 -12.71 -7.91
C GLY A 75 -10.09 -13.03 -7.27
N ARG A 76 -9.98 -14.17 -6.60
CA ARG A 76 -8.73 -14.63 -5.96
C ARG A 76 -7.56 -14.74 -6.95
N ARG A 77 -7.78 -15.35 -8.12
CA ARG A 77 -6.74 -15.48 -9.15
C ARG A 77 -6.25 -14.14 -9.68
N LEU A 78 -7.16 -13.18 -9.90
CA LEU A 78 -6.78 -11.82 -10.29
C LEU A 78 -6.09 -11.08 -9.13
N GLY A 79 -6.55 -11.32 -7.90
CA GLY A 79 -5.95 -10.80 -6.68
C GLY A 79 -4.51 -11.26 -6.47
N GLU A 80 -4.21 -12.53 -6.73
CA GLU A 80 -2.86 -13.10 -6.68
C GLU A 80 -1.91 -12.38 -7.66
N SER A 81 -2.32 -12.20 -8.92
CA SER A 81 -1.51 -11.46 -9.90
C SER A 81 -1.27 -10.00 -9.48
N ARG A 82 -2.27 -9.34 -8.89
CA ARG A 82 -2.11 -7.97 -8.36
C ARG A 82 -1.17 -7.94 -7.14
N TRP A 83 -1.23 -8.98 -6.29
CA TRP A 83 -0.36 -9.12 -5.14
C TRP A 83 1.10 -9.32 -5.54
N GLU A 84 1.37 -10.19 -6.51
CA GLU A 84 2.73 -10.42 -7.04
C GLU A 84 3.37 -9.12 -7.54
N PHE A 85 2.60 -8.30 -8.26
CA PHE A 85 3.05 -6.97 -8.68
C PHE A 85 3.38 -6.09 -7.47
N MET A 86 2.49 -6.01 -6.48
CA MET A 86 2.69 -5.18 -5.30
C MET A 86 3.89 -5.62 -4.47
N GLN A 87 4.12 -6.92 -4.31
CA GLN A 87 5.27 -7.45 -3.59
C GLN A 87 6.59 -7.03 -4.26
N SER A 88 6.62 -7.08 -5.59
CA SER A 88 7.77 -6.61 -6.38
C SER A 88 7.98 -5.11 -6.23
N PHE A 89 6.89 -4.33 -6.29
CA PHE A 89 6.91 -2.89 -6.05
C PHE A 89 7.46 -2.55 -4.66
N PHE A 90 6.93 -3.15 -3.58
CA PHE A 90 7.35 -2.85 -2.22
C PHE A 90 8.82 -3.22 -1.99
N ALA A 91 9.28 -4.35 -2.53
CA ALA A 91 10.69 -4.75 -2.44
C ALA A 91 11.60 -3.72 -3.13
N GLN A 92 11.22 -3.26 -4.32
CA GLN A 92 11.96 -2.23 -5.04
C GLN A 92 11.90 -0.87 -4.31
N PHE A 93 10.72 -0.46 -3.84
CA PHE A 93 10.52 0.79 -3.10
C PHE A 93 11.41 0.85 -1.86
N VAL A 94 11.41 -0.20 -1.03
CA VAL A 94 12.28 -0.29 0.16
C VAL A 94 13.76 -0.20 -0.24
N SER A 95 14.17 -0.89 -1.32
CA SER A 95 15.55 -0.80 -1.81
C SER A 95 15.91 0.62 -2.30
N GLU A 96 14.96 1.38 -2.82
CA GLU A 96 15.19 2.77 -3.28
C GLU A 96 15.19 3.77 -2.12
N THR A 97 14.42 3.51 -1.05
CA THR A 97 14.30 4.40 0.11
C THR A 97 15.30 4.13 1.23
N ASP A 98 15.74 2.88 1.40
CA ASP A 98 16.75 2.50 2.40
C ASP A 98 18.20 2.69 1.89
N ALA A 99 18.39 2.97 0.58
CA ALA A 99 19.70 3.15 -0.05
C ALA A 99 20.40 4.48 0.31
N SER A 100 20.52 4.75 1.61
CA SER A 100 21.39 5.78 2.19
C SER A 100 22.29 5.23 3.30
N ILE A 101 22.86 4.04 3.08
CA ILE A 101 24.11 3.61 3.75
C ILE A 101 25.01 2.95 2.71
N GLY A 102 25.66 3.75 1.87
CA GLY A 102 26.61 3.21 0.90
C GLY A 102 27.07 4.19 -0.16
N GLU A 103 27.56 5.36 0.23
CA GLU A 103 28.67 6.09 -0.42
C GLU A 103 29.14 7.25 0.47
#